data_AF-A0A2S5KJL6-F1
#
_entry.id   AF-A0A2S5KJL6-F1
#
_cell.length_a   1.000
_cell.length_b   1.000
_cell.length_c   1.000
_cell.angle_alpha   90.00
_cell.angle_beta   90.00
_cell.angle_gamma   90.00
#
_symmetry.space_group_name_H-M   'P 1'
#
loop_
_entity.id
_entity.type
_entity.pdbx_description
1 polymer ?
#
loop_
_entity_poly.entity_id
_entity_poly.type
_entity_poly.pdbx_seq_one_letter_code
_entity_poly.pdbx_strand_id
1 'polypeptide(L)'
;MKNYKALKKLAEKATGGAWQYCHTSQRQRFTVNWHYVHAEGVAIVDWPGFDGLNMKDHQIATNAKYIAAAHPEIILELIEKAEQVEQMNARIAHLEAELTRIRNSSHNQLQRLDQLLGPSNLL
;
A
#
# COMPACT_ATOMS: atom_id res chain seq x y z
N MET A 1 -12.86 -2.93 4.59
CA MET A 1 -11.62 -2.63 5.31
C MET A 1 -10.45 -3.17 4.50
N LYS A 2 -9.52 -2.33 4.04
CA LYS A 2 -8.35 -2.80 3.30
C LYS A 2 -7.52 -3.68 4.24
N ASN A 3 -7.40 -4.98 3.95
CA ASN A 3 -6.74 -5.93 4.87
C ASN A 3 -5.23 -5.98 4.62
N TYR A 4 -4.58 -4.81 4.72
CA TYR A 4 -3.13 -4.69 4.52
C TYR A 4 -2.34 -5.56 5.51
N LYS A 5 -2.86 -5.78 6.72
CA LYS A 5 -2.24 -6.65 7.72
C LYS A 5 -2.19 -8.12 7.28
N ALA A 6 -3.25 -8.64 6.65
CA ALA A 6 -3.23 -10.00 6.12
C ALA A 6 -2.29 -10.08 4.89
N LEU A 7 -2.34 -9.08 4.00
CA LEU A 7 -1.47 -9.04 2.83
C LEU A 7 0.01 -8.95 3.21
N LYS A 8 0.37 -8.12 4.19
CA LYS A 8 1.72 -8.00 4.74
C LYS A 8 2.24 -9.34 5.28
N LYS A 9 1.42 -10.02 6.10
CA LYS A 9 1.77 -11.36 6.63
C LYS A 9 1.96 -12.41 5.54
N LEU A 10 1.18 -12.33 4.45
CA LEU A 10 1.35 -13.23 3.31
C LEU A 10 2.63 -12.91 2.55
N ALA A 11 2.92 -11.63 2.33
CA ALA A 11 4.14 -11.18 1.65
C ALA A 11 5.41 -11.53 2.46
N GLU A 12 5.42 -11.31 3.78
CA GLU A 12 6.54 -11.68 4.68
C GLU A 12 6.85 -13.19 4.68
N LYS A 13 5.85 -14.04 4.42
CA LYS A 13 6.00 -15.50 4.36
C LYS A 13 6.31 -16.03 2.97
N ALA A 14 6.10 -15.22 1.94
CA ALA A 14 6.32 -15.62 0.56
C ALA A 14 7.81 -15.54 0.22
N THR A 15 8.23 -16.27 -0.81
CA THR A 15 9.61 -16.25 -1.29
C THR A 15 9.99 -14.84 -1.72
N GLY A 16 11.04 -14.28 -1.12
CA GLY A 16 11.61 -12.99 -1.50
C GLY A 16 12.27 -13.03 -2.88
N GLY A 17 12.78 -11.88 -3.33
CA GLY A 17 13.38 -11.71 -4.65
C GLY A 17 12.38 -11.49 -5.79
N ALA A 18 12.91 -11.22 -6.97
CA ALA A 18 12.13 -10.93 -8.16
C ALA A 18 11.42 -12.20 -8.65
N TRP A 19 10.15 -12.08 -9.04
CA TRP A 19 9.41 -13.19 -9.62
C TRP A 19 9.39 -13.06 -11.14
N GLN A 20 9.42 -14.18 -11.86
CA GLN A 20 9.32 -14.22 -13.32
C GLN A 20 8.22 -15.18 -13.76
N TYR A 21 7.48 -14.75 -14.79
CA TYR A 21 6.55 -15.61 -15.50
C TYR A 21 7.31 -16.57 -16.40
N CYS A 22 7.01 -17.87 -16.32
CA CYS A 22 7.57 -18.88 -17.20
C CYS A 22 6.48 -19.51 -18.08
N HIS A 23 6.61 -19.34 -19.39
CA HIS A 23 5.79 -20.01 -20.40
C HIS A 23 6.50 -21.28 -20.88
N THR A 24 6.87 -22.18 -19.97
CA THR A 24 7.26 -23.52 -20.42
C THR A 24 6.00 -24.36 -20.52
N SER A 25 5.71 -24.87 -21.71
CA SER A 25 4.91 -26.08 -21.83
C SER A 25 5.69 -27.19 -21.14
N GLN A 26 5.49 -27.35 -19.83
CA GLN A 26 6.05 -28.47 -19.09
C GLN A 26 5.46 -29.73 -19.73
N ARG A 27 6.17 -30.31 -20.68
CA ARG A 27 5.92 -31.68 -21.09
C ARG A 27 6.09 -32.48 -19.81
N GLN A 28 4.99 -33.05 -19.31
CA GLN A 28 4.98 -34.00 -18.20
C GLN A 28 5.93 -35.16 -18.54
N ARG A 29 7.22 -34.98 -18.29
CA ARG A 29 8.21 -36.03 -18.32
C ARG A 29 8.62 -36.19 -16.87
N PHE A 30 7.88 -37.09 -16.22
CA PHE A 30 8.27 -37.80 -15.02
C PHE A 30 8.90 -36.94 -13.92
N THR A 31 8.07 -36.69 -12.90
CA THR A 31 8.44 -36.53 -11.49
C THR A 31 8.87 -35.15 -10.96
N VAL A 32 8.23 -34.82 -9.83
CA VAL A 32 8.59 -33.90 -8.74
C VAL A 32 8.42 -32.40 -9.01
N ASN A 33 7.73 -31.74 -8.07
CA ASN A 33 7.64 -30.29 -7.88
C ASN A 33 9.01 -29.61 -8.06
N TRP A 34 9.28 -29.05 -9.23
CA TRP A 34 10.45 -28.21 -9.47
C TRP A 34 10.05 -26.76 -9.23
N HIS A 35 10.02 -26.34 -7.96
CA HIS A 35 10.13 -24.92 -7.62
C HIS A 35 11.59 -24.48 -7.89
N TYR A 36 11.87 -24.32 -9.19
CA TYR A 36 12.89 -23.48 -9.82
C TYR A 36 13.21 -22.14 -9.14
N VAL A 37 13.78 -22.06 -7.93
CA VAL A 37 14.49 -20.84 -7.55
C VAL A 37 15.78 -20.86 -8.35
N HIS A 38 15.88 -20.08 -9.42
CA HIS A 38 17.13 -19.95 -10.13
C HIS A 38 18.20 -19.42 -9.16
N ALA A 39 19.46 -19.81 -9.36
CA ALA A 39 20.61 -19.43 -8.53
C ALA A 39 20.80 -17.90 -8.35
N GLU A 40 20.07 -17.09 -9.12
CA GLU A 40 20.04 -15.63 -9.06
C GLU A 40 18.88 -15.05 -8.21
N GLY A 41 18.21 -15.88 -7.41
CA GLY A 41 17.14 -15.42 -6.50
C GLY A 41 15.81 -15.09 -7.19
N VAL A 42 15.61 -15.59 -8.42
CA VAL A 42 14.37 -15.42 -9.18
C VAL A 42 13.42 -16.57 -8.89
N ALA A 43 12.20 -16.26 -8.45
CA ALA A 43 11.13 -17.26 -8.28
C ALA A 43 10.27 -17.38 -9.55
N ILE A 44 10.05 -18.61 -10.03
CA ILE A 44 9.19 -18.87 -11.18
C ILE A 44 7.74 -19.01 -10.72
N VAL A 45 6.82 -18.24 -11.32
CA VAL A 45 5.38 -18.43 -11.14
C VAL A 45 4.89 -19.50 -12.12
N ASP A 46 4.84 -20.75 -11.65
CA ASP A 46 4.08 -21.83 -12.29
C ASP A 46 2.67 -21.85 -11.66
N TRP A 47 1.65 -21.41 -12.40
CA TRP A 47 0.30 -21.20 -11.85
C TRP A 47 -0.73 -22.07 -12.58
N PRO A 48 -1.00 -23.30 -12.11
CA PRO A 48 -2.10 -24.12 -12.62
C PRO A 48 -3.48 -23.58 -12.21
N GLY A 49 -3.55 -22.58 -11.31
CA GLY A 49 -4.83 -22.02 -10.85
C GLY A 49 -5.57 -21.15 -11.89
N PHE A 50 -5.12 -21.10 -13.15
CA PHE A 50 -5.93 -20.59 -14.26
C PHE A 50 -6.56 -21.72 -15.09
N ASP A 51 -6.23 -22.97 -14.78
CA ASP A 51 -6.79 -24.15 -15.45
C ASP A 51 -8.30 -24.25 -15.17
N GLY A 52 -9.08 -24.51 -16.22
CA GLY A 52 -10.54 -24.64 -16.12
C GLY A 52 -11.31 -23.31 -16.06
N LEU A 53 -10.62 -22.17 -16.11
CA LEU A 53 -11.26 -20.87 -16.35
C LEU A 53 -11.46 -20.68 -17.85
N ASN A 54 -12.65 -20.20 -18.27
CA ASN A 54 -12.91 -19.79 -19.66
C ASN A 54 -12.18 -18.47 -19.99
N MET A 55 -10.85 -18.51 -20.00
CA MET A 55 -9.97 -17.39 -20.29
C MET A 55 -9.12 -17.69 -21.51
N LYS A 56 -8.82 -16.66 -22.29
CA LYS A 56 -7.91 -16.79 -23.43
C LYS A 56 -6.46 -16.83 -22.93
N ASP A 57 -5.60 -17.56 -23.64
CA ASP A 57 -4.18 -17.75 -23.26
C ASP A 57 -3.43 -16.43 -22.99
N HIS A 58 -3.70 -15.38 -23.77
CA HIS A 58 -3.09 -14.07 -23.56
C HIS A 58 -3.50 -13.41 -22.24
N GLN A 59 -4.72 -13.67 -21.76
CA GLN A 59 -5.22 -13.15 -20.48
C GLN A 59 -4.51 -13.87 -19.32
N ILE A 60 -4.32 -15.18 -19.44
CA ILE A 60 -3.57 -16.00 -18.47
C ILE A 60 -2.14 -15.48 -18.36
N ALA A 61 -1.45 -15.31 -19.49
CA ALA A 61 -0.09 -14.79 -19.51
C ALA A 61 0.00 -13.36 -18.95
N THR A 62 -0.98 -12.50 -19.23
CA THR A 62 -1.04 -11.13 -18.69
C THR A 62 -1.20 -11.14 -17.17
N ASN A 63 -2.11 -11.96 -16.65
CA ASN A 63 -2.33 -12.07 -15.21
C ASN A 63 -1.10 -12.64 -14.49
N ALA A 64 -0.47 -13.67 -15.05
CA ALA A 64 0.73 -14.25 -14.47
C ALA A 64 1.89 -13.24 -14.44
N LYS A 65 2.07 -12.44 -15.50
CA LYS A 65 3.04 -11.34 -15.53
C LYS A 65 2.72 -10.27 -14.48
N TYR A 66 1.45 -9.91 -14.32
CA TYR A 66 1.03 -8.96 -13.29
C TYR A 66 1.35 -9.47 -11.88
N ILE A 67 1.04 -10.73 -11.58
CA ILE A 67 1.34 -11.35 -10.29
C ILE A 67 2.85 -11.41 -10.05
N ALA A 68 3.64 -11.76 -11.06
CA ALA A 68 5.10 -11.78 -10.95
C ALA A 68 5.69 -10.39 -10.68
N ALA A 69 5.14 -9.34 -11.31
CA ALA A 69 5.55 -7.96 -11.03
C ALA A 69 5.15 -7.51 -9.61
N ALA A 70 4.05 -8.04 -9.08
CA ALA A 70 3.56 -7.80 -7.73
C ALA A 70 4.21 -8.75 -6.68
N HIS A 71 5.52 -8.98 -6.79
CA HIS A 71 6.24 -9.85 -5.87
C HIS A 71 6.28 -9.29 -4.43
N PRO A 72 6.53 -10.12 -3.41
CA PRO A 72 6.35 -9.76 -2.01
C PRO A 72 7.09 -8.49 -1.58
N GLU A 73 8.34 -8.28 -2.01
CA GLU A 73 9.11 -7.08 -1.68
C GLU A 73 8.44 -5.78 -2.18
N ILE A 74 7.94 -5.75 -3.43
CA ILE A 74 7.20 -4.61 -3.96
C ILE A 74 5.93 -4.38 -3.14
N ILE A 75 5.22 -5.45 -2.78
CA ILE A 75 4.01 -5.35 -1.96
C ILE A 75 4.32 -4.79 -0.57
N LEU A 76 5.41 -5.22 0.05
CA LEU A 76 5.84 -4.70 1.36
C LEU A 76 6.22 -3.22 1.26
N GLU A 77 6.96 -2.81 0.23
CA GLU A 77 7.30 -1.40 0.00
C GLU A 77 6.04 -0.54 -0.22
N LEU A 78 5.07 -1.04 -1.00
CA LEU A 78 3.79 -0.35 -1.23
C LEU A 78 2.98 -0.22 0.06
N ILE A 79 2.96 -1.25 0.90
CA ILE A 79 2.29 -1.20 2.21
C ILE A 79 2.97 -0.19 3.13
N GLU A 80 4.29 -0.15 3.17
CA GLU A 80 5.04 0.82 3.97
C GLU A 80 4.73 2.26 3.52
N LYS A 81 4.74 2.53 2.21
CA LYS A 81 4.35 3.85 1.68
C LYS A 81 2.92 4.22 2.03
N ALA A 82 1.99 3.26 2.01
CA ALA A 82 0.62 3.50 2.42
C ALA A 82 0.53 3.85 3.93
N GLU A 83 1.25 3.13 4.79
CA GLU A 83 1.33 3.41 6.23
C GLU A 83 1.92 4.81 6.49
N GLN A 84 2.96 5.22 5.76
CA GLN A 84 3.53 6.57 5.86
C GLN A 84 2.55 7.67 5.46
N VAL A 85 1.79 7.48 4.36
CA VAL A 85 0.76 8.43 3.93
C VAL A 85 -0.35 8.57 4.97
N GLU A 86 -0.78 7.48 5.59
CA GLU A 86 -1.79 7.52 6.66
C GLU A 86 -1.28 8.30 7.88
N GLN A 87 -0.01 8.12 8.27
CA GLN A 87 0.61 8.88 9.35
C GLN A 87 0.72 10.37 9.03
N MET A 88 1.10 10.72 7.79
CA MET A 88 1.16 12.12 7.35
C MET A 88 -0.22 12.77 7.40
N ASN A 89 -1.26 12.09 6.93
CA ASN A 89 -2.63 12.60 6.97
C ASN A 89 -3.11 12.83 8.41
N ALA A 90 -2.80 11.91 9.33
CA ALA A 90 -3.11 12.08 10.75
C ALA A 90 -2.39 13.31 11.35
N ARG A 91 -1.13 13.53 10.98
CA ARG A 91 -0.36 14.70 11.41
C ARG A 91 -0.92 16.00 10.86
N ILE A 92 -1.33 16.03 9.58
CA ILE A 92 -1.96 17.19 8.96
C ILE A 92 -3.26 17.52 9.70
N ALA A 93 -4.13 16.55 9.92
CA ALA A 93 -5.40 16.74 10.64
C ALA A 93 -5.18 17.30 12.06
N HIS A 94 -4.14 16.83 12.76
CA HIS A 94 -3.76 17.37 14.07
C HIS A 94 -3.35 18.85 13.99
N LEU A 95 -2.45 19.19 13.06
CA LEU A 95 -1.96 20.56 12.88
C LEU A 95 -3.10 21.51 12.45
N GLU A 96 -4.02 21.07 11.59
CA GLU A 96 -5.20 21.84 11.22
C GLU A 96 -6.11 22.13 12.43
N ALA A 97 -6.27 21.15 13.33
CA ALA A 97 -7.03 21.35 14.56
C ALA A 97 -6.35 22.35 15.50
N GLU A 98 -5.02 22.28 15.66
CA GLU A 98 -4.25 23.25 16.45
C GLU A 98 -4.32 24.67 15.89
N LEU A 99 -4.12 24.83 14.58
CA LEU A 99 -4.24 26.13 13.91
C LEU A 99 -5.64 26.72 14.09
N THR A 100 -6.69 25.89 13.99
CA THR A 100 -8.07 26.32 14.24
C THR A 100 -8.26 26.79 15.69
N ARG A 101 -7.71 26.06 16.66
CA ARG A 101 -7.76 26.46 18.08
C ARG A 101 -7.07 27.79 18.33
N ILE A 102 -5.86 27.97 17.78
CA ILE A 102 -5.08 29.20 17.91
C ILE A 102 -5.84 30.37 17.28
N ARG A 103 -6.34 30.20 16.05
CA ARG A 103 -7.14 31.22 15.35
C ARG A 103 -8.34 31.67 16.18
N ASN A 104 -9.09 30.73 16.75
CA ASN A 104 -10.27 31.04 17.57
C ASN A 104 -9.86 31.74 18.88
N SER A 105 -8.77 31.32 19.51
CA SER A 105 -8.25 31.97 20.72
C SER A 105 -7.85 33.42 20.44
N SER A 106 -7.10 33.67 19.37
CA SER A 106 -6.70 35.03 18.98
C SER A 106 -7.92 35.89 18.63
N HIS A 107 -8.91 35.34 17.92
CA HIS A 107 -10.14 36.06 17.61
C HIS A 107 -10.89 36.48 18.88
N ASN A 108 -11.03 35.58 19.85
CA ASN A 108 -11.66 35.88 21.14
C ASN A 108 -10.89 36.95 21.94
N GLN A 109 -9.55 36.91 21.91
CA GLN A 109 -8.73 37.92 22.56
C GLN A 109 -8.93 39.30 21.92
N LEU A 110 -8.96 39.39 20.60
CA LEU A 110 -9.22 40.64 19.88
C LEU A 110 -10.59 41.21 20.21
N GLN A 111 -11.64 40.39 20.24
CA GLN A 111 -12.99 40.82 20.64
C GLN A 111 -13.01 41.37 22.08
N ARG A 112 -12.29 40.73 23.01
CA ARG A 112 -12.19 41.24 24.39
C ARG A 112 -11.48 42.57 24.47
N LEU A 113 -10.41 42.78 23.71
CA LEU A 113 -9.69 44.06 23.68
C LEU A 113 -10.58 45.18 23.13
N ASP A 114 -11.33 44.91 22.06
CA ASP A 114 -12.26 45.88 21.46
C ASP A 114 -13.36 46.29 22.46
N GLN A 115 -13.88 45.35 23.25
CA GLN A 115 -14.83 45.64 24.33
C GLN A 115 -14.25 46.51 25.45
N LEU A 116 -12.96 46.36 25.78
CA LEU A 116 -12.30 47.16 26.83
C LEU A 116 -11.91 48.57 26.35
N LEU A 117 -11.65 48.74 25.06
CA LEU A 117 -11.24 50.00 24.45
C LEU A 117 -12.40 50.76 23.79
N GLY A 118 -13.60 50.19 23.78
CA GLY A 118 -14.82 50.81 23.27
C GLY A 118 -15.18 52.13 23.98
N PRO A 119 -16.07 52.96 23.39
CA PRO A 119 -16.25 54.38 23.71
C PRO A 119 -16.71 54.73 25.14
N SER A 120 -16.93 53.74 26.02
CA SER A 120 -17.37 53.93 27.40
C SER A 120 -16.29 54.41 28.38
N ASN A 121 -15.01 54.47 27.97
CA ASN A 121 -13.87 54.87 28.82
C ASN A 121 -13.36 56.31 28.58
N LEU A 122 -14.15 57.19 27.95
CA LEU A 122 -13.77 58.59 27.66
C LEU A 122 -14.61 59.67 28.37
N LEU A 123 -15.27 59.33 29.49
CA LEU A 123 -15.85 60.32 30.43
C LEU A 123 -14.90 60.57 31.59
#